data_AF-A0A2E0I0D0-F1
#
_entry.id   AF-A0A2E0I0D0-F1
#
_cell.length_a   1.000
_cell.length_b   1.000
_cell.length_c   1.000
_cell.angle_alpha   90.00
_cell.angle_beta   90.00
_cell.angle_gamma   90.00
#
_symmetry.space_group_name_H-M   'P 1'
#
loop_
_entity.id
_entity.type
_entity.pdbx_description
1 polymer ?
#
loop_
_entity_poly.entity_id
_entity_poly.type
_entity_poly.pdbx_seq_one_letter_code
_entity_poly.pdbx_strand_id
1 'polypeptide(L)'
;TRIGVASRKEKKIYQSCHILHKQGRYYLVHFKELFALDGKHANLTLNDVQRRNRIAQLLADWGLISIVSADKIQDIAPLNQIKVLAFRDKQDWILETKYNIGSKKKRTEETE
;
A
#
# COMPACT_ATOMS: atom_id res chain seq x y z
N THR A 1 -1.81 7.32 -1.30
CA THR A 1 -2.73 6.95 -2.39
C THR A 1 -2.09 6.93 -3.78
N ARG A 2 -1.09 7.77 -4.10
CA ARG A 2 -0.45 7.86 -5.44
C ARG A 2 0.76 6.93 -5.67
N ILE A 3 0.90 5.89 -4.85
CA ILE A 3 1.99 4.91 -4.93
C ILE A 3 1.40 3.51 -4.72
N GLY A 4 1.86 2.55 -5.51
CA GLY A 4 1.40 1.16 -5.42
C GLY A 4 1.62 0.38 -6.71
N VAL A 5 0.75 -0.59 -6.97
CA VAL A 5 0.81 -1.42 -8.19
C VAL A 5 -0.13 -0.83 -9.23
N ALA A 6 0.29 -0.75 -10.49
CA ALA A 6 -0.50 -0.12 -11.55
C ALA A 6 -0.89 -1.10 -12.66
N SER A 7 -2.13 -0.98 -13.13
CA SER A 7 -2.60 -1.53 -14.40
C SER A 7 -2.55 -0.41 -15.45
N ARG A 8 -1.64 -0.55 -16.43
CA ARG A 8 -1.54 0.43 -17.53
C ARG A 8 -2.74 0.36 -18.47
N LYS A 9 -3.29 -0.84 -18.69
CA LYS A 9 -4.47 -1.08 -19.53
C LYS A 9 -5.69 -0.32 -19.01
N GLU A 10 -5.90 -0.34 -17.69
CA GLU A 10 -7.04 0.32 -17.04
C GLU A 10 -6.73 1.75 -16.57
N LYS A 11 -5.50 2.24 -16.76
CA LYS A 11 -4.97 3.46 -16.10
C LYS A 11 -5.35 3.53 -14.63
N LYS A 12 -5.18 2.42 -13.92
CA LYS A 12 -5.56 2.27 -12.51
C LYS A 12 -4.32 2.03 -11.66
N ILE A 13 -4.23 2.71 -10.54
CA ILE A 13 -3.22 2.44 -9.51
C ILE A 13 -3.92 1.93 -8.26
N TYR A 14 -3.45 0.80 -7.77
CA TYR A 14 -3.92 0.19 -6.54
C TYR A 14 -2.99 0.58 -5.40
N GLN A 15 -3.51 1.35 -4.44
CA GLN A 15 -2.80 1.62 -3.20
C GLN A 15 -2.66 0.32 -2.39
N SER A 16 -1.42 -0.14 -2.23
CA SER A 16 -1.10 -1.38 -1.51
C SER A 16 -0.78 -1.18 -0.03
N CYS A 17 -0.25 -0.02 0.34
CA CYS A 17 0.20 0.26 1.71
C CYS A 17 -0.55 1.43 2.34
N HIS A 18 -0.65 1.39 3.66
CA HIS A 18 -1.36 2.34 4.50
C HIS A 18 -0.50 2.74 5.69
N ILE A 19 -0.65 3.98 6.14
CA ILE A 19 -0.08 4.44 7.39
C ILE A 19 -1.12 4.17 8.47
N LEU A 20 -0.79 3.30 9.42
CA LEU A 20 -1.60 2.97 10.58
C LEU A 20 -1.03 3.70 11.80
N HIS A 21 -1.89 4.40 12.53
CA HIS A 21 -1.54 4.99 13.83
C HIS A 21 -2.22 4.20 14.95
N LYS A 22 -1.42 3.67 15.89
CA LYS A 22 -1.91 2.90 17.04
C LYS A 22 -1.03 3.16 18.26
N GLN A 23 -1.64 3.62 19.36
CA GLN A 23 -0.97 3.84 20.66
C GLN A 23 0.28 4.72 20.54
N GLY A 24 0.20 5.84 19.82
CA GLY A 24 1.33 6.76 19.64
C GLY A 24 2.43 6.26 18.70
N ARG A 25 2.22 5.14 18.01
CA ARG A 25 3.16 4.58 17.04
C ARG A 25 2.57 4.58 15.64
N TYR A 26 3.43 4.84 14.66
CA TYR A 26 3.10 4.80 13.25
C TYR A 26 3.69 3.55 12.61
N TYR A 27 2.89 2.88 11.77
CA TYR A 27 3.28 1.68 11.05
C TYR A 27 2.94 1.86 9.58
N LEU A 28 3.86 1.49 8.70
CA LEU A 28 3.54 1.28 7.28
C LEU A 28 3.14 -0.18 7.11
N VAL A 29 1.88 -0.42 6.77
CA VAL A 29 1.29 -1.77 6.68
C VAL A 29 0.77 -2.05 5.28
N HIS A 30 0.87 -3.29 4.84
CA HIS A 30 0.22 -3.75 3.61
C HIS A 30 -1.28 -3.96 3.86
N PHE A 31 -2.13 -3.73 2.86
CA PHE A 31 -3.60 -3.84 3.01
C PHE A 31 -4.06 -5.25 3.45
N LYS A 32 -3.30 -6.29 3.11
CA LYS A 32 -3.56 -7.67 3.56
C LYS A 32 -3.26 -7.87 5.04
N GLU A 33 -2.27 -7.17 5.59
CA GLU A 33 -2.02 -7.17 7.05
C GLU A 33 -3.20 -6.52 7.78
N LEU A 34 -3.80 -5.49 7.19
CA LEU A 34 -5.04 -4.88 7.71
C LEU A 34 -6.23 -5.86 7.67
N PHE A 35 -6.37 -6.67 6.61
CA PHE A 35 -7.38 -7.75 6.60
C PHE A 35 -7.16 -8.76 7.71
N ALA A 36 -5.91 -9.16 7.97
CA ALA A 36 -5.58 -10.07 9.07
C ALA A 36 -5.92 -9.45 10.44
N LEU A 37 -5.63 -8.15 10.63
CA LEU A 37 -5.98 -7.40 11.84
C LEU A 37 -7.50 -7.32 12.08
N ASP A 38 -8.30 -7.32 11.00
CA ASP A 38 -9.77 -7.39 11.05
C ASP A 38 -10.30 -8.84 11.22
N GLY A 39 -9.43 -9.84 11.40
CA GLY A 39 -9.81 -11.25 11.52
C GLY A 39 -10.27 -11.90 10.20
N LYS A 40 -10.03 -11.26 9.06
CA LYS A 40 -10.36 -11.81 7.73
C LYS A 40 -9.22 -12.67 7.19
N HIS A 41 -9.55 -13.58 6.28
CA HIS A 41 -8.55 -14.37 5.58
C HIS A 41 -7.61 -13.46 4.78
N ALA A 42 -6.31 -13.52 5.11
CA ALA A 42 -5.28 -12.70 4.49
C ALA A 42 -4.16 -13.58 3.92
N ASN A 43 -4.15 -13.74 2.59
CA ASN A 43 -3.07 -14.43 1.90
C ASN A 43 -1.90 -13.47 1.64
N LEU A 44 -1.15 -13.12 2.69
CA LEU A 44 0.05 -12.30 2.60
C LEU A 44 1.20 -13.12 2.01
N THR A 45 1.75 -12.66 0.90
CA THR A 45 2.86 -13.32 0.19
C THR A 45 4.18 -12.56 0.41
N LEU A 46 5.31 -13.21 0.14
CA LEU A 46 6.62 -12.56 0.19
C LEU A 46 6.66 -11.31 -0.70
N ASN A 47 6.10 -11.37 -1.91
CA ASN A 47 6.06 -10.22 -2.83
C ASN A 47 5.29 -9.02 -2.26
N ASP A 48 4.24 -9.25 -1.45
CA ASP A 48 3.52 -8.17 -0.76
C ASP A 48 4.42 -7.46 0.26
N VAL A 49 5.21 -8.23 1.03
CA VAL A 49 6.21 -7.72 1.98
C VAL A 49 7.32 -6.95 1.23
N GLN A 50 7.83 -7.51 0.14
CA GLN A 50 8.87 -6.88 -0.68
C GLN A 50 8.43 -5.52 -1.24
N ARG A 51 7.16 -5.40 -1.66
CA ARG A 51 6.57 -4.14 -2.14
C ARG A 51 6.37 -3.13 -1.02
N ARG A 52 5.91 -3.57 0.16
CA ARG A 52 5.84 -2.72 1.35
C ARG A 52 7.21 -2.15 1.71
N ASN A 53 8.24 -3.00 1.70
CA ASN A 53 9.62 -2.60 2.00
C ASN A 53 10.16 -1.61 0.96
N ARG A 54 9.87 -1.79 -0.34
CA ARG A 54 10.21 -0.80 -1.38
C ARG A 54 9.53 0.54 -1.14
N ILE A 55 8.24 0.54 -0.79
CA ILE A 55 7.49 1.77 -0.51
C ILE A 55 8.06 2.45 0.74
N ALA A 56 8.36 1.70 1.81
CA ALA A 56 9.00 2.24 3.00
C ALA A 56 10.35 2.92 2.68
N GLN A 57 11.20 2.24 1.90
CA GLN A 57 12.49 2.78 1.48
C GLN A 57 12.32 4.08 0.67
N LEU A 58 11.42 4.10 -0.32
CA LEU A 58 11.16 5.31 -1.11
C LEU A 58 10.70 6.50 -0.24
N LEU A 59 9.83 6.25 0.74
CA LEU A 59 9.36 7.30 1.65
C LEU A 59 10.50 7.81 2.56
N ALA A 60 11.39 6.92 3.00
CA ALA A 60 12.55 7.28 3.80
C ALA A 60 13.59 8.05 2.98
N ASP A 61 13.89 7.60 1.76
CA ASP A 61 14.82 8.27 0.83
C ASP A 61 14.37 9.70 0.48
N TRP A 62 13.05 9.93 0.43
CA TRP A 62 12.47 11.26 0.22
C TRP A 62 12.39 12.11 1.51
N GLY A 63 12.87 11.60 2.65
CA GLY A 63 12.84 12.30 3.92
C GLY A 63 11.44 12.49 4.51
N LEU A 64 10.44 11.71 4.07
CA LEU A 64 9.06 11.83 4.54
C LEU A 64 8.81 11.07 5.84
N ILE A 65 9.61 10.03 6.10
CA ILE A 65 9.54 9.20 7.31
C ILE A 65 10.95 8.84 7.78
N SER A 66 11.07 8.42 9.04
CA SER A 66 12.25 7.71 9.56
C SER A 66 11.84 6.28 9.95
N ILE A 67 12.63 5.29 9.55
CA ILE A 67 12.39 3.88 9.86
C ILE A 67 13.13 3.54 11.15
N VAL A 68 12.40 3.07 12.16
CA VAL A 68 12.95 2.76 13.50
C VAL A 68 14.06 1.69 13.46
N SER A 69 13.92 0.68 12.59
CA SER A 69 14.89 -0.40 12.41
C SER A 69 15.15 -0.60 10.92
N ALA A 70 15.99 0.26 10.34
CA ALA A 70 16.27 0.25 8.90
C ALA A 70 16.96 -1.05 8.43
N ASP A 71 17.69 -1.70 9.32
CA ASP A 71 18.33 -3.03 9.13
C ASP A 71 17.33 -4.15 8.80
N LYS A 72 16.05 -3.97 9.16
CA LYS A 72 14.97 -4.92 8.87
C LYS A 72 14.34 -4.73 7.50
N ILE A 73 14.69 -3.67 6.77
CA ILE A 73 14.26 -3.49 5.38
C ILE A 73 15.16 -4.38 4.51
N GLN A 74 14.78 -5.65 4.45
CA GLN A 74 15.39 -6.67 3.60
C GLN A 74 14.41 -7.08 2.51
N ASP A 75 14.87 -7.83 1.51
CA ASP A 75 14.03 -8.34 0.43
C ASP A 75 13.14 -7.24 -0.19
N ILE A 76 13.74 -6.38 -1.01
CA ILE A 76 13.04 -5.22 -1.58
C ILE A 76 12.59 -5.52 -3.00
N ALA A 77 11.31 -5.26 -3.30
CA ALA A 77 10.80 -5.43 -4.66
C ALA A 77 11.54 -4.52 -5.67
N PRO A 78 11.74 -4.97 -6.91
CA PRO A 78 12.28 -4.11 -7.98
C PRO A 78 11.42 -2.86 -8.21
N LEU A 79 12.06 -1.73 -8.52
CA LEU A 79 11.37 -0.43 -8.66
C LEU A 79 10.31 -0.46 -9.78
N ASN A 80 10.54 -1.21 -10.86
CA ASN A 80 9.59 -1.34 -11.98
C ASN A 80 8.24 -1.99 -11.58
N GLN A 81 8.16 -2.64 -10.43
CA GLN A 81 6.91 -3.19 -9.88
C GLN A 81 6.11 -2.17 -9.07
N ILE A 82 6.68 -1.01 -8.76
CA ILE A 82 6.04 0.08 -8.03
C ILE A 82 5.84 1.27 -8.96
N LYS A 83 4.59 1.73 -9.08
CA LYS A 83 4.24 2.96 -9.77
C LYS A 83 4.13 4.09 -8.75
N VAL A 84 4.76 5.22 -9.05
CA VAL A 84 4.54 6.50 -8.38
C VAL A 84 3.90 7.45 -9.39
N LEU A 85 2.84 8.14 -8.98
CA LEU A 85 2.19 9.17 -9.80
C LEU A 85 2.54 10.56 -9.28
N ALA A 86 2.98 11.43 -10.20
CA ALA A 86 3.08 12.84 -9.92
C ALA A 86 1.69 13.41 -9.60
N PHE A 87 1.65 14.51 -8.85
CA PHE A 87 0.38 15.12 -8.47
C PHE A 87 -0.42 15.59 -9.69
N ARG A 88 0.26 16.16 -10.69
CA ARG A 88 -0.33 16.61 -11.96
C ARG A 88 -0.99 15.47 -12.75
N ASP A 89 -0.42 14.28 -12.73
CA ASP A 89 -0.95 13.13 -13.49
C ASP A 89 -2.07 12.40 -12.74
N LYS A 90 -2.40 12.81 -11.50
CA LYS A 90 -3.37 12.11 -10.65
C LYS A 90 -4.74 11.97 -11.31
N GLN A 91 -5.18 12.97 -12.06
CA GLN A 91 -6.51 12.99 -12.68
C GLN A 91 -6.62 12.01 -13.85
N ASP A 92 -5.50 11.61 -14.45
CA ASP A 92 -5.47 10.66 -15.56
C ASP A 92 -5.53 9.20 -15.10
N TRP A 93 -5.55 8.97 -13.78
CA TRP A 93 -5.48 7.65 -13.18
C TRP A 93 -6.61 7.41 -12.18
N ILE A 94 -7.19 6.21 -12.23
CA ILE A 94 -8.11 5.73 -11.22
C ILE A 94 -7.29 5.33 -9.98
N LEU A 95 -7.49 6.02 -8.86
CA LEU A 95 -6.88 5.67 -7.57
C LEU A 95 -7.78 4.67 -6.83
N GLU A 96 -7.41 3.40 -6.88
CA GLU A 96 -8.16 2.32 -6.23
C GLU A 96 -7.52 1.97 -4.88
N THR A 97 -8.31 1.99 -3.81
CA THR A 97 -7.83 1.61 -2.47
C THR A 97 -8.33 0.20 -2.13
N LYS A 98 -7.42 -0.76 -1.97
CA LYS A 98 -7.77 -2.16 -1.65
C LYS A 98 -8.31 -2.37 -0.24
N TYR A 99 -8.10 -1.41 0.67
CA TYR A 99 -8.61 -1.42 2.04
C TYR A 99 -9.13 -0.04 2.43
N ASN A 100 -10.37 0.05 2.89
CA ASN A 100 -10.95 1.28 3.39
C ASN A 100 -10.84 1.31 4.92
N ILE A 101 -10.07 2.25 5.46
CA ILE A 101 -9.98 2.48 6.91
C ILE A 101 -11.26 3.19 7.35
N GLY A 102 -12.03 2.57 8.23
CA GLY A 102 -13.31 3.08 8.70
C GLY A 102 -14.47 2.78 7.74
N SER A 103 -15.62 2.45 8.32
CA SER A 103 -16.82 2.02 7.61
C SER A 103 -17.44 3.14 6.76
N LYS A 104 -16.97 3.30 5.53
CA LYS A 104 -17.89 3.64 4.44
C LYS A 104 -18.27 2.33 3.78
N LYS A 105 -19.43 1.77 4.16
CA LYS A 105 -20.08 0.66 3.47
C LYS A 105 -20.18 1.03 1.98
N LYS A 106 -19.23 0.56 1.15
CA LYS A 106 -19.55 0.29 -0.25
C LYS A 106 -20.32 -1.03 -0.21
N ARG A 107 -21.57 -1.00 -0.68
CA ARG A 107 -22.33 -2.21 -0.99
C ARG A 107 -21.44 -3.08 -1.89
N THR A 108 -20.99 -4.20 -1.37
CA THR A 108 -20.49 -5.31 -2.18
C THR A 108 -21.73 -5.89 -2.85
N GLU A 109 -21.84 -5.75 -4.17
CA GLU A 109 -22.59 -6.72 -4.94
C GLU A 109 -21.75 -8.01 -4.90
N GLU A 110 -22.23 -8.97 -4.11
CA GLU A 110 -21.80 -10.35 -4.19
C GLU A 110 -22.20 -10.83 -5.59
N THR A 111 -21.21 -11.09 -6.44
CA THR A 111 -21.44 -11.81 -7.69
C THR A 111 -21.38 -13.30 -7.34
N GLU A 112 -22.51 -13.97 -7.50
CA GLU A 112 -22.67 -15.43 -7.48
C GLU A 112 -21.68 -16.14 -8.42
#